data_AF-A0A369LEH7-F1
#
_entry.id   AF-A0A369LEH7-F1
#
_cell.length_a   1.000
_cell.length_b   1.000
_cell.length_c   1.000
_cell.angle_alpha   90.00
_cell.angle_beta   90.00
_cell.angle_gamma   90.00
#
_symmetry.space_group_name_H-M   'P 1'
#
loop_
_entity.id
_entity.type
_entity.pdbx_description
1 polymer ?
#
loop_
_entity_poly.entity_id
_entity_poly.type
_entity_poly.pdbx_seq_one_letter_code
_entity_poly.pdbx_strand_id
1 'polypeptide(L)'
;MAKCKFYYDETEHSRSLTLSTVTADEFYDGFVVVVVGWDENCEAELERKYLAFEERYRSPGAVELKSTALAKKQFRYGFRSLTKANVRLVRDFLDLFDDGMFVYCSFSSKVEHLVYRLFDRYRNVPGVNTDFMKYTLAKLVVQYRPREIVEAFYGDPEKLIRELRAFLLDRIERNKTNPALKRTETEQCQALLAVLGDASALKSAEWEYYSPLEGFALYLSEHEEINGYELNIDQEERTAAAARELGFDPVFQVDSKDCFGIRMADMFAGIAGKLLKAIRAELTYRSKDDELKKNLFDEKWFELDNARLELYKQLRRVLMLFDSCWYKTYGGVYSDDLVALISLLNYLGNFEDADTLRANLDIHAEAFNACCCTDLALHFDKLKTEVPWRDAPNANSENLFRPRLRLADEPIVHNVVKVMFAEDGAPMAVVRESGKDTAYVLPDDLVGWVSMLVSNEGLADLVLPCDVRLQIVNGRCCADIL
;
A
#
# COMPACT_ATOMS: atom_id res chain seq x y z
N MET A 1 -21.18 17.36 9.78
CA MET A 1 -20.52 16.21 10.39
C MET A 1 -21.37 14.99 10.13
N ALA A 2 -20.80 13.98 9.49
CA ALA A 2 -21.50 12.81 8.96
C ALA A 2 -21.32 11.61 9.89
N LYS A 3 -22.40 10.84 10.05
CA LYS A 3 -22.34 9.51 10.66
C LYS A 3 -22.15 8.49 9.55
N CYS A 4 -21.04 7.76 9.59
CA CYS A 4 -20.63 6.90 8.48
C CYS A 4 -20.78 5.41 8.82
N LYS A 5 -20.97 4.60 7.79
CA LYS A 5 -20.90 3.13 7.88
C LYS A 5 -19.72 2.64 7.09
N PHE A 6 -18.91 1.79 7.70
CA PHE A 6 -17.77 1.15 7.06
C PHE A 6 -17.95 -0.36 7.00
N TYR A 7 -17.49 -0.96 5.91
CA TYR A 7 -17.59 -2.39 5.62
C TYR A 7 -16.22 -2.90 5.23
N TYR A 8 -15.72 -3.85 6.02
CA TYR A 8 -14.39 -4.43 5.90
C TYR A 8 -14.50 -5.83 5.29
N ASP A 9 -13.66 -6.11 4.29
CA ASP A 9 -13.34 -7.47 3.89
C ASP A 9 -11.86 -7.62 3.50
N GLU A 10 -11.41 -8.87 3.46
CA GLU A 10 -10.01 -9.24 3.28
C GLU A 10 -9.83 -10.41 2.29
N THR A 11 -8.67 -10.46 1.64
CA THR A 11 -8.34 -11.54 0.70
C THR A 11 -6.91 -12.00 0.82
N GLU A 12 -6.62 -13.14 0.17
CA GLU A 12 -5.34 -13.85 0.27
C GLU A 12 -5.02 -14.20 1.74
N HIS A 13 -6.06 -14.56 2.49
CA HIS A 13 -6.03 -14.82 3.91
C HIS A 13 -5.26 -16.12 4.24
N SER A 14 -4.50 -16.13 5.34
CA SER A 14 -3.83 -17.32 5.86
C SER A 14 -3.81 -17.28 7.40
N ARG A 15 -4.77 -17.95 8.05
CA ARG A 15 -4.94 -17.92 9.51
C ARG A 15 -3.68 -18.32 10.29
N SER A 16 -2.89 -19.24 9.72
CA SER A 16 -1.65 -19.71 10.30
C SER A 16 -0.55 -19.83 9.24
N LEU A 17 0.57 -19.17 9.49
CA LEU A 17 1.75 -19.14 8.66
C LEU A 17 2.68 -20.30 9.01
N THR A 18 2.23 -21.55 8.90
CA THR A 18 3.11 -22.72 9.11
C THR A 18 4.04 -22.94 7.91
N LEU A 19 5.07 -23.78 8.10
CA LEU A 19 5.95 -24.19 6.99
C LEU A 19 5.16 -24.70 5.78
N SER A 20 4.15 -25.54 6.00
CA SER A 20 3.31 -26.07 4.92
C SER A 20 2.51 -24.99 4.18
N THR A 21 2.07 -23.95 4.89
CA THR A 21 1.35 -22.82 4.29
C THR A 21 2.30 -22.02 3.40
N VAL A 22 3.47 -21.63 3.90
CA VAL A 22 4.40 -20.74 3.18
C VAL A 22 5.13 -21.42 2.01
N THR A 23 5.26 -22.75 2.02
CA THR A 23 5.85 -23.52 0.92
C THR A 23 4.84 -24.01 -0.11
N ALA A 24 3.55 -23.72 0.04
CA ALA A 24 2.53 -24.13 -0.92
C ALA A 24 2.72 -23.41 -2.25
N ASP A 25 2.53 -24.11 -3.38
CA ASP A 25 2.71 -23.54 -4.73
C ASP A 25 1.85 -22.30 -4.98
N GLU A 26 0.65 -22.27 -4.40
CA GLU A 26 -0.32 -21.18 -4.54
C GLU A 26 -0.16 -20.07 -3.48
N PHE A 27 0.82 -20.20 -2.58
CA PHE A 27 1.08 -19.24 -1.52
C PHE A 27 1.40 -17.87 -2.13
N TYR A 28 0.63 -16.89 -1.70
CA TYR A 28 0.92 -15.49 -1.92
C TYR A 28 1.19 -14.80 -0.59
N ASP A 29 2.29 -14.08 -0.58
CA ASP A 29 2.79 -13.40 0.61
C ASP A 29 1.90 -12.23 1.04
N GLY A 30 1.28 -11.53 0.09
CA GLY A 30 0.42 -10.39 0.38
C GLY A 30 -0.89 -10.79 1.06
N PHE A 31 -1.22 -10.09 2.12
CA PHE A 31 -2.56 -10.03 2.73
C PHE A 31 -3.17 -8.67 2.40
N VAL A 32 -4.38 -8.67 1.85
CA VAL A 32 -5.02 -7.47 1.30
C VAL A 32 -6.33 -7.22 1.99
N VAL A 33 -6.54 -5.98 2.41
CA VAL A 33 -7.74 -5.54 3.10
C VAL A 33 -8.35 -4.39 2.33
N VAL A 34 -9.67 -4.36 2.20
CA VAL A 34 -10.39 -3.19 1.72
C VAL A 34 -11.49 -2.85 2.71
N VAL A 35 -11.62 -1.56 3.00
CA VAL A 35 -12.75 -0.99 3.73
C VAL A 35 -13.44 0.01 2.83
N VAL A 36 -14.75 -0.19 2.59
CA VAL A 36 -15.59 0.77 1.88
C VAL A 36 -16.55 1.44 2.87
N GLY A 37 -16.85 2.71 2.69
CA GLY A 37 -17.79 3.40 3.56
C GLY A 37 -18.45 4.62 2.94
N TRP A 38 -19.47 5.13 3.61
CA TRP A 38 -20.30 6.24 3.15
C TRP A 38 -21.07 6.86 4.32
N ASP A 39 -21.63 8.06 4.12
CA ASP A 39 -22.63 8.66 5.01
C ASP A 39 -23.88 7.75 5.06
N GLU A 40 -24.38 7.45 6.27
CA GLU A 40 -25.55 6.57 6.47
C GLU A 40 -26.79 7.02 5.69
N ASN A 41 -26.92 8.32 5.38
CA ASN A 41 -28.01 8.86 4.59
C ASN A 41 -27.98 8.43 3.11
N CYS A 42 -26.81 8.02 2.60
CA CYS A 42 -26.63 7.55 1.22
C CYS A 42 -26.88 6.04 1.06
N GLU A 43 -26.98 5.28 2.16
CA GLU A 43 -26.98 3.81 2.14
C GLU A 43 -28.13 3.23 1.30
N ALA A 44 -29.35 3.75 1.43
CA ALA A 44 -30.52 3.23 0.71
C ALA A 44 -30.41 3.42 -0.83
N GLU A 45 -29.80 4.52 -1.28
CA GLU A 45 -29.56 4.73 -2.70
C GLU A 45 -28.47 3.81 -3.23
N LEU A 46 -27.37 3.69 -2.48
CA LEU A 46 -26.23 2.84 -2.82
C LEU A 46 -26.64 1.37 -2.85
N GLU A 47 -27.42 0.90 -1.88
CA GLU A 47 -27.96 -0.45 -1.84
C GLU A 47 -28.77 -0.74 -3.10
N ARG A 48 -29.68 0.16 -3.49
CA ARG A 48 -30.47 0.01 -4.71
C ARG A 48 -29.59 -0.10 -5.97
N LYS A 49 -28.54 0.74 -6.08
CA LYS A 49 -27.59 0.69 -7.21
C LYS A 49 -26.82 -0.63 -7.21
N TYR A 50 -26.31 -1.04 -6.05
CA TYR A 50 -25.55 -2.28 -5.90
C TYR A 50 -26.39 -3.52 -6.22
N LEU A 51 -27.63 -3.60 -5.72
CA LEU A 51 -28.52 -4.74 -6.00
C LEU A 51 -28.89 -4.83 -7.48
N ALA A 52 -29.06 -3.70 -8.17
CA ALA A 52 -29.26 -3.68 -9.62
C ALA A 52 -28.03 -4.16 -10.39
N PHE A 53 -26.83 -3.77 -9.95
CA PHE A 53 -25.56 -4.31 -10.45
C PHE A 53 -25.45 -5.81 -10.20
N GLU A 54 -25.71 -6.27 -8.97
CA GLU A 54 -25.58 -7.66 -8.55
C GLU A 54 -26.52 -8.57 -9.33
N GLU A 55 -27.79 -8.19 -9.51
CA GLU A 55 -28.75 -8.98 -10.29
C GLU A 55 -28.34 -9.14 -11.76
N ARG A 56 -27.60 -8.17 -12.32
CA ARG A 56 -27.08 -8.25 -13.69
C ARG A 56 -25.95 -9.27 -13.86
N TYR A 57 -25.13 -9.48 -12.83
CA TYR A 57 -23.87 -10.24 -12.93
C TYR A 57 -23.85 -11.52 -12.11
N ARG A 58 -24.74 -11.68 -11.14
CA ARG A 58 -24.88 -12.89 -10.34
C ARG A 58 -25.32 -14.06 -11.23
N SER A 59 -24.76 -15.24 -10.98
CA SER A 59 -25.17 -16.45 -11.68
C SER A 59 -26.60 -16.84 -11.29
N PRO A 60 -27.41 -17.41 -12.22
CA PRO A 60 -28.76 -17.86 -11.90
C PRO A 60 -28.78 -18.78 -10.67
N GLY A 61 -29.59 -18.43 -9.66
CA GLY A 61 -29.75 -19.19 -8.43
C GLY A 61 -28.66 -19.00 -7.36
N ALA A 62 -27.59 -18.22 -7.60
CA ALA A 62 -26.66 -17.85 -6.53
C ALA A 62 -27.31 -16.90 -5.51
N VAL A 63 -26.90 -16.87 -4.25
CA VAL A 63 -27.50 -15.92 -3.28
C VAL A 63 -26.86 -14.53 -3.40
N GLU A 64 -25.57 -14.49 -3.73
CA GLU A 64 -24.74 -13.29 -3.76
C GLU A 64 -23.73 -13.36 -4.90
N LEU A 65 -23.21 -12.21 -5.33
CA LEU A 65 -22.06 -12.10 -6.22
C LEU A 65 -20.79 -11.87 -5.40
N LYS A 66 -19.86 -12.84 -5.44
CA LYS A 66 -18.55 -12.73 -4.79
C LYS A 66 -17.43 -12.44 -5.78
N SER A 67 -16.32 -11.94 -5.27
CA SER A 67 -15.08 -11.71 -6.01
C SER A 67 -14.52 -12.99 -6.67
N THR A 68 -14.91 -14.17 -6.18
CA THR A 68 -14.58 -15.49 -6.77
C THR A 68 -15.19 -15.71 -8.14
N ALA A 69 -16.20 -14.92 -8.55
CA ALA A 69 -16.70 -14.89 -9.93
C ALA A 69 -15.63 -14.43 -10.94
N LEU A 70 -14.61 -13.71 -10.47
CA LEU A 70 -13.46 -13.29 -11.26
C LEU A 70 -12.29 -14.26 -11.02
N ALA A 71 -11.99 -15.12 -11.99
CA ALA A 71 -10.97 -16.16 -11.81
C ALA A 71 -9.54 -15.59 -11.86
N LYS A 72 -8.63 -16.08 -11.00
CA LYS A 72 -7.20 -15.70 -10.95
C LYS A 72 -6.52 -15.66 -12.33
N LYS A 73 -6.77 -16.68 -13.17
CA LYS A 73 -6.20 -16.77 -14.53
C LYS A 73 -6.55 -15.59 -15.45
N GLN A 74 -7.66 -14.89 -15.17
CA GLN A 74 -8.11 -13.72 -15.94
C GLN A 74 -7.40 -12.42 -15.53
N PHE A 75 -6.45 -12.50 -14.59
CA PHE A 75 -5.56 -11.40 -14.21
C PHE A 75 -4.10 -11.65 -14.59
N ARG A 76 -3.78 -12.73 -15.32
CA ARG A 76 -2.39 -13.11 -15.63
C ARG A 76 -1.54 -11.95 -16.18
N TYR A 77 -2.12 -11.12 -17.04
CA TYR A 77 -1.52 -9.89 -17.57
C TYR A 77 -2.35 -8.66 -17.17
N GLY A 78 -2.75 -8.61 -15.90
CA GLY A 78 -3.71 -7.62 -15.39
C GLY A 78 -5.05 -7.65 -16.15
N PHE A 79 -5.63 -6.47 -16.39
CA PHE A 79 -6.94 -6.36 -17.04
C PHE A 79 -6.95 -6.78 -18.52
N ARG A 80 -5.78 -6.90 -19.16
CA ARG A 80 -5.65 -7.49 -20.50
C ARG A 80 -6.31 -8.87 -20.59
N SER A 81 -6.19 -9.66 -19.52
CA SER A 81 -6.61 -11.05 -19.48
C SER A 81 -8.10 -11.24 -19.18
N LEU A 82 -8.84 -10.17 -18.87
CA LEU A 82 -10.28 -10.23 -18.64
C LEU A 82 -11.03 -10.58 -19.94
N THR A 83 -12.10 -11.37 -19.79
CA THR A 83 -13.07 -11.58 -20.86
C THR A 83 -13.90 -10.32 -21.08
N LYS A 84 -14.53 -10.17 -22.26
CA LYS A 84 -15.43 -9.02 -22.52
C LYS A 84 -16.57 -8.91 -21.48
N ALA A 85 -17.05 -10.03 -20.97
CA ALA A 85 -18.06 -10.04 -19.91
C ALA A 85 -17.51 -9.47 -18.60
N ASN A 86 -16.31 -9.90 -18.17
CA ASN A 86 -15.72 -9.46 -16.92
C ASN A 86 -15.18 -8.03 -16.99
N VAL A 87 -14.80 -7.55 -18.18
CA VAL A 87 -14.52 -6.11 -18.37
C VAL A 87 -15.76 -5.27 -18.06
N ARG A 88 -16.96 -5.70 -18.48
CA ARG A 88 -18.20 -4.99 -18.15
C ARG A 88 -18.55 -5.11 -16.67
N LEU A 89 -18.38 -6.29 -16.07
CA LEU A 89 -18.59 -6.49 -14.63
C LEU A 89 -17.71 -5.54 -13.82
N VAL A 90 -16.40 -5.54 -14.06
CA VAL A 90 -15.45 -4.69 -13.31
C VAL A 90 -15.73 -3.21 -13.57
N ARG A 91 -16.05 -2.83 -14.81
CA ARG A 91 -16.44 -1.44 -15.12
C ARG A 91 -17.66 -1.00 -14.31
N ASP A 92 -18.75 -1.74 -14.44
CA ASP A 92 -20.01 -1.39 -13.79
C ASP A 92 -19.87 -1.41 -12.26
N PHE A 93 -19.00 -2.26 -11.71
CA PHE A 93 -18.65 -2.27 -10.30
C PHE A 93 -17.90 -1.00 -9.88
N LEU A 94 -16.85 -0.61 -10.62
CA LEU A 94 -16.07 0.59 -10.32
C LEU A 94 -16.90 1.88 -10.52
N ASP A 95 -17.91 1.86 -11.40
CA ASP A 95 -18.86 2.96 -11.60
C ASP A 95 -19.86 3.13 -10.44
N LEU A 96 -19.89 2.21 -9.46
CA LEU A 96 -20.67 2.39 -8.23
C LEU A 96 -20.03 3.40 -7.26
N PHE A 97 -18.74 3.69 -7.43
CA PHE A 97 -17.98 4.56 -6.54
C PHE A 97 -17.96 6.00 -7.05
N ASP A 98 -18.05 6.94 -6.13
CA ASP A 98 -17.91 8.38 -6.38
C ASP A 98 -17.10 9.06 -5.24
N ASP A 99 -16.97 10.38 -5.31
CA ASP A 99 -16.27 11.23 -4.34
C ASP A 99 -17.00 11.39 -3.00
N GLY A 100 -18.24 10.89 -2.88
CA GLY A 100 -18.97 10.80 -1.62
C GLY A 100 -18.69 9.52 -0.83
N MET A 101 -17.88 8.61 -1.38
CA MET A 101 -17.54 7.33 -0.76
C MET A 101 -16.10 7.31 -0.23
N PHE A 102 -15.92 6.61 0.89
CA PHE A 102 -14.63 6.33 1.52
C PHE A 102 -14.15 4.96 1.07
N VAL A 103 -12.89 4.86 0.61
CA VAL A 103 -12.31 3.59 0.16
C VAL A 103 -10.88 3.48 0.68
N TYR A 104 -10.68 2.65 1.69
CA TYR A 104 -9.37 2.34 2.24
C TYR A 104 -8.87 0.97 1.74
N CYS A 105 -7.60 0.88 1.38
CA CYS A 105 -6.96 -0.35 0.93
C CYS A 105 -5.64 -0.57 1.66
N SER A 106 -5.41 -1.77 2.19
CA SER A 106 -4.17 -2.11 2.89
C SER A 106 -3.50 -3.35 2.33
N PHE A 107 -2.17 -3.33 2.33
CA PHE A 107 -1.31 -4.46 2.00
C PHE A 107 -0.38 -4.79 3.17
N SER A 108 -0.27 -6.07 3.52
CA SER A 108 0.70 -6.55 4.51
C SER A 108 1.40 -7.81 4.01
N SER A 109 2.73 -7.86 4.14
CA SER A 109 3.50 -9.05 3.78
C SER A 109 3.55 -10.05 4.94
N LYS A 110 3.21 -11.31 4.66
CA LYS A 110 3.28 -12.40 5.64
C LYS A 110 4.73 -12.77 6.00
N VAL A 111 5.65 -12.68 5.05
CA VAL A 111 7.09 -12.88 5.21
C VAL A 111 7.68 -11.73 5.99
N GLU A 112 7.30 -10.48 5.71
CA GLU A 112 7.66 -9.34 6.55
C GLU A 112 7.26 -9.60 8.00
N HIS A 113 6.01 -10.01 8.24
CA HIS A 113 5.51 -10.32 9.57
C HIS A 113 6.36 -11.39 10.30
N LEU A 114 6.73 -12.46 9.61
CA LEU A 114 7.64 -13.49 10.15
C LEU A 114 9.03 -12.92 10.45
N VAL A 115 9.61 -12.14 9.53
CA VAL A 115 10.91 -11.47 9.71
C VAL A 115 10.85 -10.53 10.92
N TYR A 116 9.76 -9.78 11.11
CA TYR A 116 9.59 -8.91 12.28
C TYR A 116 9.65 -9.67 13.60
N ARG A 117 9.02 -10.85 13.68
CA ARG A 117 9.01 -11.69 14.89
C ARG A 117 10.37 -12.36 15.14
N LEU A 118 11.01 -12.84 14.08
CA LEU A 118 12.32 -13.51 14.18
C LEU A 118 13.43 -12.52 14.56
N PHE A 119 13.32 -11.25 14.15
CA PHE A 119 14.34 -10.22 14.39
C PHE A 119 13.87 -9.11 15.36
N ASP A 120 12.95 -9.42 16.27
CA ASP A 120 12.39 -8.45 17.23
C ASP A 120 13.46 -7.80 18.13
N ARG A 121 14.52 -8.54 18.47
CA ARG A 121 15.64 -8.04 19.30
C ARG A 121 16.38 -6.86 18.68
N TYR A 122 16.36 -6.69 17.36
CA TYR A 122 17.05 -5.59 16.69
C TYR A 122 16.43 -4.24 16.95
N ARG A 123 15.14 -4.19 17.35
CA ARG A 123 14.46 -2.94 17.70
C ARG A 123 15.24 -2.11 18.72
N ASN A 124 16.01 -2.77 19.60
CA ASN A 124 16.76 -2.13 20.67
C ASN A 124 18.27 -2.04 20.40
N VAL A 125 18.74 -2.26 19.16
CA VAL A 125 20.17 -2.24 18.83
C VAL A 125 20.56 -0.85 18.32
N PRO A 126 21.38 -0.08 19.08
CA PRO A 126 21.76 1.27 18.67
C PRO A 126 22.53 1.28 17.34
N GLY A 127 22.20 2.24 16.47
CA GLY A 127 22.85 2.43 15.16
C GLY A 127 22.48 1.38 14.10
N VAL A 128 21.47 0.54 14.38
CA VAL A 128 20.88 -0.36 13.37
C VAL A 128 19.49 0.12 13.01
N ASN A 129 19.32 0.54 11.75
CA ASN A 129 18.00 0.78 11.20
C ASN A 129 17.28 -0.57 11.00
N THR A 130 16.40 -0.89 11.95
CA THR A 130 15.72 -2.19 12.03
C THR A 130 14.72 -2.38 10.89
N ASP A 131 13.99 -1.33 10.51
CA ASP A 131 12.97 -1.42 9.46
C ASP A 131 13.64 -1.63 8.09
N PHE A 132 14.74 -0.93 7.84
CA PHE A 132 15.58 -1.16 6.67
C PHE A 132 16.14 -2.59 6.59
N MET A 133 16.65 -3.11 7.70
CA MET A 133 17.12 -4.50 7.79
C MET A 133 15.99 -5.48 7.46
N LYS A 134 14.81 -5.29 8.07
CA LYS A 134 13.65 -6.18 7.90
C LYS A 134 13.07 -6.11 6.50
N TYR A 135 12.98 -4.91 5.90
CA TYR A 135 12.63 -4.74 4.50
C TYR A 135 13.54 -5.56 3.60
N THR A 136 14.85 -5.41 3.77
CA THR A 136 15.84 -6.07 2.93
C THR A 136 15.76 -7.59 3.06
N LEU A 137 15.64 -8.10 4.28
CA LEU A 137 15.45 -9.53 4.54
C LEU A 137 14.16 -10.07 3.93
N ALA A 138 13.03 -9.38 4.14
CA ALA A 138 11.74 -9.77 3.59
C ALA A 138 11.79 -9.80 2.05
N LYS A 139 12.34 -8.76 1.42
CA LYS A 139 12.50 -8.68 -0.03
C LYS A 139 13.35 -9.82 -0.59
N LEU A 140 14.49 -10.13 0.04
CA LEU A 140 15.34 -11.24 -0.38
C LEU A 140 14.62 -12.59 -0.26
N VAL A 141 13.90 -12.83 0.84
CA VAL A 141 13.17 -14.08 1.06
C VAL A 141 12.01 -14.23 0.08
N VAL A 142 11.22 -13.18 -0.13
CA VAL A 142 10.09 -13.20 -1.08
C VAL A 142 10.55 -13.36 -2.52
N GLN A 143 11.66 -12.71 -2.90
CA GLN A 143 12.16 -12.72 -4.27
C GLN A 143 12.88 -14.03 -4.64
N TYR A 144 13.73 -14.55 -3.75
CA TYR A 144 14.54 -15.74 -4.03
C TYR A 144 13.92 -17.04 -3.51
N ARG A 145 12.97 -16.97 -2.57
CA ARG A 145 12.33 -18.11 -1.91
C ARG A 145 13.32 -19.22 -1.48
N PRO A 146 14.42 -18.88 -0.78
CA PRO A 146 15.43 -19.85 -0.39
C PRO A 146 14.85 -20.86 0.61
N ARG A 147 14.73 -22.12 0.18
CA ARG A 147 14.06 -23.18 0.95
C ARG A 147 14.68 -23.38 2.32
N GLU A 148 16.01 -23.37 2.40
CA GLU A 148 16.76 -23.60 3.64
C GLU A 148 16.48 -22.53 4.69
N ILE A 149 16.28 -21.27 4.27
CA ILE A 149 15.93 -20.16 5.16
C ILE A 149 14.47 -20.26 5.60
N VAL A 150 13.55 -20.53 4.66
CA VAL A 150 12.12 -20.67 4.98
C VAL A 150 11.88 -21.82 5.95
N GLU A 151 12.56 -22.96 5.76
CA GLU A 151 12.53 -24.08 6.72
C GLU A 151 13.12 -23.68 8.08
N ALA A 152 14.18 -22.87 8.10
CA ALA A 152 14.82 -22.42 9.33
C ALA A 152 14.00 -21.40 10.14
N PHE A 153 13.02 -20.68 9.54
CA PHE A 153 12.09 -19.81 10.27
C PHE A 153 11.33 -20.54 11.39
N TYR A 154 11.09 -21.83 11.21
CA TYR A 154 10.33 -22.68 12.14
C TYR A 154 11.22 -23.59 12.98
N GLY A 155 12.54 -23.36 12.95
CA GLY A 155 13.54 -24.19 13.61
C GLY A 155 14.37 -23.42 14.63
N ASP A 156 15.62 -23.84 14.76
CA ASP A 156 16.61 -23.25 15.65
C ASP A 156 17.09 -21.87 15.13
N PRO A 157 17.03 -20.79 15.93
CA PRO A 157 17.54 -19.47 15.55
C PRO A 157 19.01 -19.45 15.14
N GLU A 158 19.87 -20.26 15.76
CA GLU A 158 21.30 -20.31 15.37
C GLU A 158 21.45 -20.89 13.95
N LYS A 159 20.68 -21.93 13.63
CA LYS A 159 20.56 -22.44 12.26
C LYS A 159 20.07 -21.35 11.31
N LEU A 160 19.02 -20.59 11.65
CA LEU A 160 18.52 -19.50 10.81
C LEU A 160 19.61 -18.49 10.46
N ILE A 161 20.38 -18.03 11.46
CA ILE A 161 21.48 -17.07 11.24
C ILE A 161 22.56 -17.66 10.34
N ARG A 162 22.92 -18.93 10.53
CA ARG A 162 23.91 -19.60 9.68
C ARG A 162 23.44 -19.72 8.23
N GLU A 163 22.19 -20.16 8.00
CA GLU A 163 21.65 -20.30 6.64
C GLU A 163 21.51 -18.94 5.95
N LEU A 164 21.09 -17.89 6.67
CA LEU A 164 21.03 -16.52 6.14
C LEU A 164 22.43 -16.02 5.75
N ARG A 165 23.44 -16.18 6.60
CA ARG A 165 24.83 -15.78 6.28
C ARG A 165 25.36 -16.50 5.05
N ALA A 166 25.13 -17.82 4.96
CA ALA A 166 25.53 -18.61 3.80
C ALA A 166 24.84 -18.13 2.52
N PHE A 167 23.53 -17.87 2.57
CA PHE A 167 22.76 -17.33 1.46
C PHE A 167 23.28 -15.96 1.01
N LEU A 168 23.49 -15.02 1.93
CA LEU A 168 23.97 -13.66 1.61
C LEU A 168 25.37 -13.70 0.96
N LEU A 169 26.26 -14.56 1.43
CA LEU A 169 27.59 -14.76 0.81
C LEU A 169 27.49 -15.35 -0.60
N ASP A 170 26.63 -16.35 -0.81
CA ASP A 170 26.36 -16.92 -2.14
C ASP A 170 25.76 -15.88 -3.10
N ARG A 171 24.86 -15.01 -2.62
CA ARG A 171 24.32 -13.88 -3.41
C ARG A 171 25.42 -12.92 -3.85
N ILE A 172 26.26 -12.46 -2.93
CA ILE A 172 27.38 -11.56 -3.24
C ILE A 172 28.31 -12.18 -4.29
N GLU A 173 28.61 -13.47 -4.20
CA GLU A 173 29.47 -14.15 -5.18
C GLU A 173 28.81 -14.21 -6.55
N ARG A 174 27.54 -14.63 -6.64
CA ARG A 174 26.82 -14.72 -7.92
C ARG A 174 26.64 -13.37 -8.59
N ASN A 175 26.39 -12.33 -7.80
CA ASN A 175 26.16 -10.97 -8.28
C ASN A 175 27.38 -10.38 -9.03
N LYS A 176 28.59 -10.93 -8.81
CA LYS A 176 29.79 -10.58 -9.61
C LYS A 176 29.64 -10.86 -11.10
N THR A 177 28.71 -11.75 -11.48
CA THR A 177 28.39 -12.04 -12.88
C THR A 177 27.71 -10.85 -13.58
N ASN A 178 26.97 -10.03 -12.84
CA ASN A 178 26.33 -8.82 -13.37
C ASN A 178 26.38 -7.67 -12.34
N PRO A 179 27.57 -7.08 -12.12
CA PRO A 179 27.81 -6.15 -11.03
C PRO A 179 27.08 -4.81 -11.22
N ALA A 180 26.77 -4.43 -12.46
CA ALA A 180 26.02 -3.21 -12.74
C ALA A 180 24.56 -3.35 -12.30
N LEU A 181 23.90 -4.45 -12.67
CA LEU A 181 22.50 -4.71 -12.28
C LEU A 181 22.37 -4.96 -10.78
N LYS A 182 23.35 -5.66 -10.17
CA LYS A 182 23.27 -6.17 -8.80
C LYS A 182 24.02 -5.34 -7.76
N ARG A 183 24.46 -4.12 -8.11
CA ARG A 183 25.22 -3.24 -7.21
C ARG A 183 24.50 -3.02 -5.88
N THR A 184 23.29 -2.47 -5.91
CA THR A 184 22.54 -2.15 -4.69
C THR A 184 22.23 -3.39 -3.88
N GLU A 185 21.81 -4.49 -4.52
CA GLU A 185 21.57 -5.76 -3.81
C GLU A 185 22.83 -6.30 -3.12
N THR A 186 24.00 -6.15 -3.75
CA THR A 186 25.29 -6.56 -3.17
C THR A 186 25.65 -5.70 -1.95
N GLU A 187 25.48 -4.38 -2.05
CA GLU A 187 25.67 -3.45 -0.93
C GLU A 187 24.75 -3.79 0.23
N GLN A 188 23.48 -4.12 -0.06
CA GLN A 188 22.50 -4.53 0.96
C GLN A 188 22.83 -5.87 1.60
N CYS A 189 23.29 -6.86 0.83
CA CYS A 189 23.75 -8.13 1.38
C CYS A 189 24.95 -7.92 2.32
N GLN A 190 25.88 -7.03 1.97
CA GLN A 190 27.05 -6.70 2.81
C GLN A 190 26.64 -5.98 4.10
N ALA A 191 25.73 -5.00 4.02
CA ALA A 191 25.20 -4.30 5.18
C ALA A 191 24.50 -5.27 6.14
N LEU A 192 23.65 -6.16 5.62
CA LEU A 192 23.01 -7.22 6.41
C LEU A 192 24.04 -8.13 7.08
N LEU A 193 25.06 -8.61 6.37
CA LEU A 193 26.10 -9.47 6.94
C LEU A 193 26.86 -8.81 8.10
N ALA A 194 27.01 -7.48 8.07
CA ALA A 194 27.69 -6.73 9.13
C ALA A 194 26.89 -6.69 10.43
N VAL A 195 25.54 -6.66 10.35
CA VAL A 195 24.66 -6.52 11.52
C VAL A 195 24.03 -7.84 11.99
N LEU A 196 23.92 -8.84 11.10
CA LEU A 196 23.19 -10.08 11.36
C LEU A 196 23.92 -11.00 12.37
N GLY A 197 23.64 -10.86 13.67
CA GLY A 197 24.26 -11.62 14.75
C GLY A 197 23.33 -12.55 15.53
N ASP A 198 22.05 -12.24 15.60
CA ASP A 198 21.07 -12.92 16.45
C ASP A 198 19.70 -13.07 15.77
N ALA A 199 18.89 -14.03 16.23
CA ALA A 199 17.48 -14.21 15.89
C ALA A 199 16.73 -14.81 17.09
N SER A 200 15.41 -14.60 17.13
CA SER A 200 14.52 -15.19 18.12
C SER A 200 13.81 -16.41 17.54
N ALA A 201 13.48 -17.37 18.40
CA ALA A 201 12.59 -18.47 18.03
C ALA A 201 11.18 -17.91 17.74
N LEU A 202 10.52 -18.46 16.72
CA LEU A 202 9.17 -18.06 16.37
C LEU A 202 8.20 -18.51 17.49
N LYS A 203 7.65 -17.56 18.23
CA LYS A 203 6.73 -17.83 19.36
C LYS A 203 5.36 -18.32 18.91
N SER A 204 4.88 -17.81 17.77
CA SER A 204 3.58 -18.14 17.20
C SER A 204 3.64 -18.00 15.68
N ALA A 205 3.01 -18.93 14.97
CA ALA A 205 2.78 -18.87 13.53
C ALA A 205 1.42 -18.24 13.19
N GLU A 206 0.59 -17.89 14.18
CA GLU A 206 -0.73 -17.31 13.94
C GLU A 206 -0.61 -15.91 13.34
N TRP A 207 -1.47 -15.65 12.36
CA TRP A 207 -1.64 -14.33 11.74
C TRP A 207 -2.30 -13.34 12.70
N GLU A 208 -1.87 -12.09 12.65
CA GLU A 208 -2.41 -10.98 13.42
C GLU A 208 -2.99 -9.93 12.47
N TYR A 209 -4.09 -9.31 12.88
CA TYR A 209 -4.93 -8.48 12.01
C TYR A 209 -4.82 -6.97 12.34
N TYR A 210 -3.94 -6.60 13.29
CA TYR A 210 -3.83 -5.23 13.79
C TYR A 210 -3.37 -4.24 12.71
N SER A 211 -2.34 -4.57 11.93
CA SER A 211 -1.69 -3.60 11.02
C SER A 211 -2.66 -2.94 10.02
N PRO A 212 -3.52 -3.68 9.28
CA PRO A 212 -4.52 -3.05 8.42
C PRO A 212 -5.53 -2.18 9.15
N LEU A 213 -5.88 -2.51 10.40
CA LEU A 213 -6.80 -1.73 11.22
C LEU A 213 -6.14 -0.48 11.81
N GLU A 214 -4.86 -0.55 12.18
CA GLU A 214 -4.05 0.62 12.57
C GLU A 214 -3.98 1.63 11.41
N GLY A 215 -3.72 1.16 10.18
CA GLY A 215 -3.78 2.00 8.99
C GLY A 215 -5.16 2.59 8.72
N PHE A 216 -6.23 1.85 9.01
CA PHE A 216 -7.59 2.36 8.88
C PHE A 216 -7.92 3.42 9.94
N ALA A 217 -7.42 3.28 11.18
CA ALA A 217 -7.54 4.31 12.20
C ALA A 217 -6.82 5.61 11.78
N LEU A 218 -5.65 5.49 11.14
CA LEU A 218 -4.93 6.62 10.57
C LEU A 218 -5.73 7.30 9.45
N TYR A 219 -6.34 6.51 8.57
CA TYR A 219 -7.24 7.01 7.53
C TYR A 219 -8.43 7.78 8.12
N LEU A 220 -9.11 7.22 9.12
CA LEU A 220 -10.21 7.91 9.80
C LEU A 220 -9.76 9.22 10.47
N SER A 221 -8.52 9.27 10.98
CA SER A 221 -7.99 10.49 11.61
C SER A 221 -7.77 11.65 10.63
N GLU A 222 -7.71 11.39 9.32
CA GLU A 222 -7.64 12.42 8.27
C GLU A 222 -9.02 13.01 7.92
N HIS A 223 -10.12 12.44 8.44
CA HIS A 223 -11.49 12.84 8.15
C HIS A 223 -12.19 13.50 9.33
N GLU A 224 -11.91 14.79 9.57
CA GLU A 224 -12.56 15.59 10.62
C GLU A 224 -14.08 15.73 10.43
N GLU A 225 -14.57 15.53 9.20
CA GLU A 225 -16.01 15.55 8.90
C GLU A 225 -16.79 14.38 9.49
N ILE A 226 -16.12 13.28 9.87
CA ILE A 226 -16.71 12.08 10.46
C ILE A 226 -16.83 12.29 11.97
N ASN A 227 -18.06 12.44 12.49
CA ASN A 227 -18.31 12.59 13.93
C ASN A 227 -18.76 11.30 14.63
N GLY A 228 -18.90 10.22 13.87
CA GLY A 228 -19.27 8.92 14.37
C GLY A 228 -19.28 7.92 13.23
N TYR A 229 -18.94 6.68 13.53
CA TYR A 229 -18.96 5.61 12.55
C TYR A 229 -19.33 4.28 13.19
N GLU A 230 -19.71 3.31 12.38
CA GLU A 230 -19.74 1.90 12.73
C GLU A 230 -18.86 1.10 11.79
N LEU A 231 -18.19 0.06 12.30
CA LEU A 231 -17.37 -0.85 11.52
C LEU A 231 -18.04 -2.22 11.43
N ASN A 232 -18.45 -2.59 10.22
CA ASN A 232 -19.05 -3.88 9.89
C ASN A 232 -17.97 -4.76 9.24
N ILE A 233 -17.74 -5.95 9.79
CA ILE A 233 -16.72 -6.89 9.33
C ILE A 233 -17.44 -8.17 8.89
N ASP A 234 -17.02 -8.79 7.77
CA ASP A 234 -17.48 -10.13 7.42
C ASP A 234 -17.17 -11.12 8.55
N GLN A 235 -17.76 -12.31 8.57
CA GLN A 235 -17.71 -13.27 9.69
C GLN A 235 -16.29 -13.84 10.01
N GLU A 236 -15.36 -12.98 10.41
CA GLU A 236 -13.99 -13.25 10.83
C GLU A 236 -13.75 -12.70 12.25
N GLU A 237 -13.96 -13.57 13.23
CA GLU A 237 -13.94 -13.23 14.66
C GLU A 237 -12.62 -12.60 15.11
N ARG A 238 -11.49 -13.04 14.54
CA ARG A 238 -10.15 -12.54 14.91
C ARG A 238 -9.93 -11.09 14.45
N THR A 239 -10.42 -10.74 13.26
CA THR A 239 -10.39 -9.36 12.76
C THR A 239 -11.28 -8.47 13.63
N ALA A 240 -12.48 -8.94 13.97
CA ALA A 240 -13.39 -8.18 14.83
C ALA A 240 -12.87 -8.01 16.27
N ALA A 241 -12.17 -9.01 16.82
CA ALA A 241 -11.50 -8.90 18.10
C ALA A 241 -10.37 -7.84 18.04
N ALA A 242 -9.50 -7.92 17.03
CA ALA A 242 -8.42 -6.95 16.85
C ALA A 242 -8.94 -5.50 16.70
N ALA A 243 -10.06 -5.31 15.98
CA ALA A 243 -10.69 -4.00 15.85
C ALA A 243 -11.18 -3.47 17.21
N ARG A 244 -11.86 -4.29 18.02
CA ARG A 244 -12.29 -3.85 19.36
C ARG A 244 -11.11 -3.53 20.28
N GLU A 245 -10.04 -4.32 20.21
CA GLU A 245 -8.83 -4.09 20.99
C GLU A 245 -8.11 -2.78 20.61
N LEU A 246 -8.20 -2.38 19.33
CA LEU A 246 -7.70 -1.08 18.85
C LEU A 246 -8.65 0.09 19.15
N GLY A 247 -9.80 -0.16 19.80
CA GLY A 247 -10.73 0.89 20.22
C GLY A 247 -11.78 1.28 19.19
N PHE A 248 -11.97 0.51 18.11
CA PHE A 248 -13.10 0.71 17.21
C PHE A 248 -14.41 0.36 17.94
N ASP A 249 -15.38 1.28 17.92
CA ASP A 249 -16.70 1.10 18.55
C ASP A 249 -17.79 1.92 17.84
N PRO A 250 -18.92 1.31 17.42
CA PRO A 250 -19.25 -0.11 17.47
C PRO A 250 -18.62 -0.94 16.34
N VAL A 251 -18.35 -2.21 16.67
CA VAL A 251 -17.87 -3.25 15.73
C VAL A 251 -18.87 -4.40 15.63
N PHE A 252 -19.42 -4.61 14.43
CA PHE A 252 -20.39 -5.66 14.12
C PHE A 252 -19.77 -6.74 13.22
N GLN A 253 -20.11 -7.99 13.49
CA GLN A 253 -19.89 -9.09 12.55
C GLN A 253 -21.17 -9.32 11.77
N VAL A 254 -21.08 -9.34 10.44
CA VAL A 254 -22.25 -9.35 9.55
C VAL A 254 -22.12 -10.48 8.53
N ASP A 255 -23.21 -11.18 8.19
CA ASP A 255 -23.21 -12.18 7.12
C ASP A 255 -23.24 -11.47 5.76
N SER A 256 -22.26 -11.78 4.89
CA SER A 256 -22.19 -11.21 3.53
C SER A 256 -23.48 -11.40 2.73
N LYS A 257 -24.29 -12.44 3.00
CA LYS A 257 -25.57 -12.67 2.32
C LYS A 257 -26.58 -11.55 2.54
N ASP A 258 -26.57 -10.93 3.71
CA ASP A 258 -27.55 -9.94 4.12
C ASP A 258 -26.99 -8.50 4.09
N CYS A 259 -25.73 -8.32 3.68
CA CYS A 259 -25.06 -7.02 3.71
C CYS A 259 -24.33 -6.69 2.40
N PHE A 260 -24.91 -5.78 1.61
CA PHE A 260 -24.32 -5.39 0.32
C PHE A 260 -22.96 -4.70 0.47
N GLY A 261 -22.73 -3.96 1.56
CA GLY A 261 -21.45 -3.31 1.82
C GLY A 261 -20.30 -4.29 2.04
N ILE A 262 -20.54 -5.42 2.72
CA ILE A 262 -19.55 -6.51 2.82
C ILE A 262 -19.25 -7.08 1.44
N ARG A 263 -20.26 -7.31 0.60
CA ARG A 263 -20.04 -7.83 -0.77
C ARG A 263 -19.29 -6.84 -1.66
N MET A 264 -19.52 -5.55 -1.46
CA MET A 264 -18.80 -4.47 -2.14
C MET A 264 -17.32 -4.45 -1.71
N ALA A 265 -17.03 -4.63 -0.41
CA ALA A 265 -15.67 -4.81 0.10
C ALA A 265 -14.99 -6.08 -0.46
N ASP A 266 -15.67 -7.24 -0.47
CA ASP A 266 -15.17 -8.51 -1.04
C ASP A 266 -14.76 -8.33 -2.51
N MET A 267 -15.67 -7.78 -3.32
CA MET A 267 -15.43 -7.58 -4.74
C MET A 267 -14.19 -6.72 -4.98
N PHE A 268 -14.04 -5.64 -4.20
CA PHE A 268 -12.87 -4.77 -4.30
C PHE A 268 -11.59 -5.45 -3.84
N ALA A 269 -11.58 -6.01 -2.62
CA ALA A 269 -10.43 -6.73 -2.06
C ALA A 269 -9.97 -7.82 -3.03
N GLY A 270 -10.92 -8.57 -3.60
CA GLY A 270 -10.63 -9.61 -4.57
C GLY A 270 -10.17 -9.10 -5.94
N ILE A 271 -10.49 -7.88 -6.38
CA ILE A 271 -9.90 -7.28 -7.58
C ILE A 271 -8.47 -6.83 -7.29
N ALA A 272 -8.26 -6.08 -6.20
CA ALA A 272 -6.95 -5.60 -5.78
C ALA A 272 -5.98 -6.74 -5.52
N GLY A 273 -6.38 -7.75 -4.74
CA GLY A 273 -5.57 -8.92 -4.43
C GLY A 273 -5.17 -9.73 -5.67
N LYS A 274 -6.08 -9.90 -6.65
CA LYS A 274 -5.75 -10.60 -7.90
C LYS A 274 -4.77 -9.82 -8.79
N LEU A 275 -4.85 -8.49 -8.79
CA LEU A 275 -3.85 -7.64 -9.48
C LEU A 275 -2.49 -7.71 -8.79
N LEU A 276 -2.43 -7.56 -7.48
CA LEU A 276 -1.19 -7.65 -6.69
C LEU A 276 -0.52 -9.02 -6.86
N LYS A 277 -1.30 -10.11 -6.79
CA LYS A 277 -0.81 -11.47 -7.03
C LYS A 277 -0.31 -11.68 -8.46
N ALA A 278 -0.95 -11.05 -9.45
CA ALA A 278 -0.47 -11.09 -10.84
C ALA A 278 0.83 -10.32 -11.03
N ILE A 279 0.97 -9.13 -10.43
CA ILE A 279 2.21 -8.35 -10.41
C ILE A 279 3.34 -9.16 -9.80
N ARG A 280 3.11 -9.79 -8.64
CA ARG A 280 4.10 -10.68 -8.01
C ARG A 280 4.50 -11.83 -8.93
N ALA A 281 3.53 -12.47 -9.59
CA ALA A 281 3.80 -13.59 -10.50
C ALA A 281 4.60 -13.16 -11.75
N GLU A 282 4.43 -11.92 -12.21
CA GLU A 282 5.19 -11.33 -13.31
C GLU A 282 6.66 -11.10 -12.90
N LEU A 283 6.88 -10.60 -11.67
CA LEU A 283 8.21 -10.23 -11.15
C LEU A 283 8.97 -11.40 -10.49
N THR A 284 8.35 -12.56 -10.31
CA THR A 284 8.98 -13.72 -9.66
C THR A 284 10.04 -14.36 -10.56
N TYR A 285 11.23 -14.61 -10.00
CA TYR A 285 12.27 -15.38 -10.67
C TYR A 285 11.82 -16.82 -10.92
N ARG A 286 11.90 -17.27 -12.17
CA ARG A 286 11.52 -18.64 -12.58
C ARG A 286 12.74 -19.54 -12.77
N SER A 287 13.94 -18.96 -12.80
CA SER A 287 15.20 -19.68 -12.95
C SER A 287 16.36 -18.94 -12.28
N LYS A 288 17.50 -19.62 -12.09
CA LYS A 288 18.74 -18.99 -11.61
C LYS A 288 19.30 -17.95 -12.59
N ASP A 289 18.97 -18.06 -13.87
CA ASP A 289 19.37 -17.07 -14.87
C ASP A 289 18.56 -15.78 -14.72
N ASP A 290 17.27 -15.88 -14.37
CA ASP A 290 16.38 -14.74 -14.13
C ASP A 290 16.89 -13.89 -12.96
N GLU A 291 17.56 -14.52 -11.99
CA GLU A 291 18.16 -13.84 -10.84
C GLU A 291 19.24 -12.84 -11.24
N LEU A 292 19.88 -13.00 -12.41
CA LEU A 292 21.02 -12.19 -12.88
C LEU A 292 20.68 -11.32 -14.10
N LYS A 293 19.42 -11.33 -14.52
CA LYS A 293 18.91 -10.56 -15.65
C LYS A 293 17.87 -9.56 -15.17
N LYS A 294 17.67 -8.52 -15.98
CA LYS A 294 16.59 -7.58 -15.77
C LYS A 294 15.28 -8.28 -16.14
N ASN A 295 14.32 -8.28 -15.22
CA ASN A 295 12.98 -8.82 -15.48
C ASN A 295 12.01 -7.66 -15.65
N LEU A 296 11.39 -7.63 -16.83
CA LEU A 296 10.39 -6.66 -17.21
C LEU A 296 9.03 -7.32 -17.22
N PHE A 297 7.97 -6.52 -17.14
CA PHE A 297 6.63 -7.01 -17.44
C PHE A 297 6.55 -7.47 -18.90
N ASP A 298 5.88 -8.60 -19.15
CA ASP A 298 5.51 -9.04 -20.50
C ASP A 298 4.73 -7.93 -21.22
N GLU A 299 5.05 -7.67 -22.48
CA GLU A 299 4.44 -6.63 -23.32
C GLU A 299 2.89 -6.73 -23.33
N LYS A 300 2.33 -7.93 -23.11
CA LYS A 300 0.88 -8.14 -23.00
C LYS A 300 0.22 -7.32 -21.90
N TRP A 301 0.94 -6.90 -20.85
CA TRP A 301 0.39 -5.99 -19.84
C TRP A 301 -0.04 -4.64 -20.44
N PHE A 302 0.57 -4.24 -21.56
CA PHE A 302 0.33 -2.96 -22.23
C PHE A 302 -0.51 -3.09 -23.51
N GLU A 303 -0.85 -4.32 -23.95
CA GLU A 303 -1.71 -4.57 -25.12
C GLU A 303 -3.21 -4.29 -24.85
N LEU A 304 -3.55 -3.10 -24.37
CA LEU A 304 -4.90 -2.79 -23.93
C LEU A 304 -5.79 -2.32 -25.10
N ASP A 305 -7.11 -2.48 -24.93
CA ASP A 305 -8.11 -1.70 -25.67
C ASP A 305 -8.66 -0.61 -24.76
N ASN A 306 -9.37 0.38 -25.35
CA ASN A 306 -9.95 1.49 -24.59
C ASN A 306 -10.78 0.98 -23.41
N ALA A 307 -11.48 -0.13 -23.60
CA ALA A 307 -12.31 -0.69 -22.56
C ALA A 307 -11.53 -1.17 -21.32
N ARG A 308 -10.32 -1.73 -21.50
CA ARG A 308 -9.45 -2.22 -20.43
C ARG A 308 -8.51 -1.15 -19.88
N LEU A 309 -8.06 -0.22 -20.72
CA LEU A 309 -7.34 0.96 -20.26
C LEU A 309 -8.22 1.78 -19.32
N GLU A 310 -9.50 1.93 -19.64
CA GLU A 310 -10.45 2.64 -18.78
C GLU A 310 -10.61 1.98 -17.41
N LEU A 311 -10.52 0.65 -17.31
CA LEU A 311 -10.58 -0.03 -16.00
C LEU A 311 -9.42 0.40 -15.08
N TYR A 312 -8.21 0.58 -15.62
CA TYR A 312 -7.08 1.10 -14.84
C TYR A 312 -7.32 2.54 -14.40
N LYS A 313 -7.89 3.38 -15.28
CA LYS A 313 -8.24 4.77 -14.96
C LYS A 313 -9.32 4.86 -13.90
N GLN A 314 -10.38 4.05 -14.00
CA GLN A 314 -11.45 3.96 -13.00
C GLN A 314 -10.89 3.47 -11.67
N LEU A 315 -10.09 2.40 -11.67
CA LEU A 315 -9.48 1.88 -10.45
C LEU A 315 -8.57 2.92 -9.79
N ARG A 316 -7.80 3.68 -10.59
CA ARG A 316 -7.00 4.81 -10.11
C ARG A 316 -7.85 5.89 -9.48
N ARG A 317 -8.97 6.27 -10.10
CA ARG A 317 -9.90 7.28 -9.53
C ARG A 317 -10.39 6.83 -8.16
N VAL A 318 -10.87 5.58 -8.07
CA VAL A 318 -11.43 5.07 -6.82
C VAL A 318 -10.37 4.93 -5.73
N LEU A 319 -9.21 4.34 -6.05
CA LEU A 319 -8.15 4.11 -5.06
C LEU A 319 -7.39 5.38 -4.67
N MET A 320 -7.31 6.39 -5.54
CA MET A 320 -6.35 7.50 -5.34
C MET A 320 -6.91 8.91 -5.50
N LEU A 321 -8.00 9.13 -6.26
CA LEU A 321 -8.41 10.49 -6.65
C LEU A 321 -9.72 10.96 -6.03
N PHE A 322 -10.68 10.05 -5.80
CA PHE A 322 -11.97 10.41 -5.18
C PHE A 322 -11.83 10.88 -3.74
N ASP A 323 -10.73 10.52 -3.09
CA ASP A 323 -10.42 10.99 -1.75
C ASP A 323 -8.91 11.20 -1.66
N SER A 324 -8.52 12.39 -1.22
CA SER A 324 -7.15 12.90 -1.19
C SER A 324 -6.47 12.68 0.17
N CYS A 325 -6.89 11.62 0.88
CA CYS A 325 -6.25 11.17 2.11
C CYS A 325 -5.02 10.33 1.82
N TRP A 326 -4.02 10.43 2.68
CA TRP A 326 -2.76 9.74 2.44
C TRP A 326 -2.78 8.29 2.90
N TYR A 327 -3.49 7.99 3.98
CA TYR A 327 -3.61 6.63 4.50
C TYR A 327 -4.66 5.81 3.75
N LYS A 328 -5.26 6.37 2.69
CA LYS A 328 -6.19 5.67 1.79
C LYS A 328 -5.60 4.37 1.23
N THR A 329 -4.30 4.36 0.97
CA THR A 329 -3.53 3.14 0.72
C THR A 329 -2.48 2.96 1.81
N TYR A 330 -2.53 1.86 2.54
CA TYR A 330 -1.63 1.56 3.64
C TYR A 330 -0.80 0.30 3.37
N GLY A 331 0.47 0.32 3.76
CA GLY A 331 1.41 -0.77 3.51
C GLY A 331 2.30 -1.01 4.73
N GLY A 332 2.68 -2.28 4.93
CA GLY A 332 3.82 -2.61 5.79
C GLY A 332 5.12 -2.02 5.24
N VAL A 333 6.22 -2.21 5.98
CA VAL A 333 7.54 -1.74 5.54
C VAL A 333 7.90 -2.36 4.19
N TYR A 334 7.62 -3.66 4.00
CA TYR A 334 7.78 -4.33 2.72
C TYR A 334 6.44 -4.39 1.96
N SER A 335 6.21 -3.39 1.12
CA SER A 335 4.98 -3.21 0.34
C SER A 335 5.21 -3.09 -1.16
N ASP A 336 6.27 -3.69 -1.69
CA ASP A 336 6.69 -3.54 -3.11
C ASP A 336 5.58 -3.87 -4.13
N ASP A 337 4.74 -4.86 -3.86
CA ASP A 337 3.63 -5.21 -4.77
C ASP A 337 2.59 -4.08 -4.84
N LEU A 338 2.30 -3.44 -3.69
CA LEU A 338 1.40 -2.30 -3.63
C LEU A 338 2.00 -1.08 -4.35
N VAL A 339 3.29 -0.80 -4.13
CA VAL A 339 4.01 0.27 -4.84
C VAL A 339 3.94 0.04 -6.34
N ALA A 340 4.24 -1.18 -6.81
CA ALA A 340 4.17 -1.53 -8.23
C ALA A 340 2.75 -1.40 -8.81
N LEU A 341 1.71 -1.72 -8.05
CA LEU A 341 0.32 -1.51 -8.48
C LEU A 341 0.01 0.00 -8.64
N ILE A 342 0.40 0.82 -7.66
CA ILE A 342 0.20 2.27 -7.70
C ILE A 342 0.97 2.88 -8.88
N SER A 343 2.22 2.48 -9.09
CA SER A 343 3.01 2.89 -10.26
C SER A 343 2.32 2.51 -11.57
N LEU A 344 1.76 1.31 -11.66
CA LEU A 344 1.07 0.83 -12.86
C LEU A 344 -0.19 1.65 -13.15
N LEU A 345 -0.97 1.95 -12.10
CA LEU A 345 -2.17 2.78 -12.21
C LEU A 345 -1.82 4.20 -12.67
N ASN A 346 -0.81 4.83 -12.09
CA ASN A 346 -0.34 6.16 -12.49
C ASN A 346 0.20 6.16 -13.92
N TYR A 347 1.02 5.16 -14.27
CA TYR A 347 1.59 5.03 -15.61
C TYR A 347 0.50 4.91 -16.67
N LEU A 348 -0.43 3.95 -16.51
CA LEU A 348 -1.52 3.75 -17.47
C LEU A 348 -2.57 4.87 -17.44
N GLY A 349 -2.72 5.54 -16.30
CA GLY A 349 -3.62 6.68 -16.14
C GLY A 349 -3.26 7.89 -17.01
N ASN A 350 -2.00 8.01 -17.44
CA ASN A 350 -1.51 9.14 -18.23
C ASN A 350 -1.81 9.03 -19.74
N PHE A 351 -2.30 7.89 -20.22
CA PHE A 351 -2.61 7.70 -21.63
C PHE A 351 -4.04 8.12 -21.95
N GLU A 352 -4.24 8.91 -23.01
CA GLU A 352 -5.58 9.33 -23.43
C GLU A 352 -6.42 8.14 -23.90
N ASP A 353 -5.86 7.32 -24.79
CA ASP A 353 -6.50 6.14 -25.37
C ASP A 353 -5.51 4.98 -25.60
N ALA A 354 -6.06 3.83 -25.97
CA ALA A 354 -5.28 2.63 -26.25
C ALA A 354 -4.49 2.72 -27.55
N ASP A 355 -4.83 3.60 -28.49
CA ASP A 355 -4.08 3.73 -29.74
C ASP A 355 -2.75 4.47 -29.49
N THR A 356 -2.76 5.47 -28.60
CA THR A 356 -1.56 6.14 -28.09
C THR A 356 -0.64 5.17 -27.37
N LEU A 357 -1.20 4.27 -26.56
CA LEU A 357 -0.45 3.20 -25.89
C LEU A 357 0.11 2.17 -26.89
N ARG A 358 -0.63 1.83 -27.96
CA ARG A 358 -0.15 0.85 -28.95
C ARG A 358 0.94 1.39 -29.87
N ALA A 359 0.99 2.71 -30.08
CA ALA A 359 1.95 3.34 -30.97
C ALA A 359 3.41 3.06 -30.58
N ASN A 360 3.69 2.79 -29.31
CA ASN A 360 5.03 2.48 -28.79
C ASN A 360 5.02 1.24 -27.86
N LEU A 361 4.32 0.18 -28.26
CA LEU A 361 4.13 -1.00 -27.40
C LEU A 361 5.46 -1.62 -26.92
N ASP A 362 6.49 -1.58 -27.76
CA ASP A 362 7.82 -2.13 -27.51
C ASP A 362 8.61 -1.39 -26.41
N ILE A 363 8.30 -0.11 -26.14
CA ILE A 363 9.01 0.67 -25.13
C ILE A 363 8.35 0.60 -23.75
N HIS A 364 7.09 0.17 -23.67
CA HIS A 364 6.30 0.32 -22.45
C HIS A 364 6.77 -0.56 -21.29
N ALA A 365 7.26 -1.76 -21.56
CA ALA A 365 7.84 -2.61 -20.52
C ALA A 365 9.05 -1.95 -19.84
N GLU A 366 9.91 -1.31 -20.63
CA GLU A 366 11.07 -0.57 -20.16
C GLU A 366 10.70 0.75 -19.46
N ALA A 367 9.82 1.54 -20.07
CA ALA A 367 9.37 2.81 -19.52
C ALA A 367 8.62 2.64 -18.19
N PHE A 368 7.73 1.64 -18.11
CA PHE A 368 7.07 1.30 -16.86
C PHE A 368 8.07 0.82 -15.80
N ASN A 369 9.02 -0.05 -16.17
CA ASN A 369 10.04 -0.51 -15.23
C ASN A 369 10.85 0.67 -14.66
N ALA A 370 11.24 1.65 -15.48
CA ALA A 370 11.94 2.84 -15.02
C ALA A 370 11.11 3.66 -14.01
N CYS A 371 9.81 3.85 -14.29
CA CYS A 371 8.87 4.51 -13.37
C CYS A 371 8.75 3.73 -12.04
N CYS A 372 8.45 2.44 -12.12
CA CYS A 372 8.26 1.57 -10.96
C CYS A 372 9.54 1.46 -10.11
N CYS A 373 10.72 1.36 -10.73
CA CYS A 373 11.99 1.38 -9.99
C CYS A 373 12.23 2.70 -9.27
N THR A 374 11.78 3.84 -9.83
CA THR A 374 11.88 5.14 -9.18
C THR A 374 10.99 5.17 -7.92
N ASP A 375 9.74 4.73 -8.05
CA ASP A 375 8.78 4.69 -6.94
C ASP A 375 9.23 3.70 -5.83
N LEU A 376 9.77 2.54 -6.22
CA LEU A 376 10.36 1.58 -5.26
C LEU A 376 11.61 2.13 -4.57
N ALA A 377 12.44 2.89 -5.28
CA ALA A 377 13.60 3.55 -4.68
C ALA A 377 13.18 4.62 -3.67
N LEU A 378 12.17 5.44 -4.00
CA LEU A 378 11.60 6.42 -3.08
C LEU A 378 10.99 5.74 -1.84
N HIS A 379 10.25 4.65 -2.03
CA HIS A 379 9.71 3.84 -0.91
C HIS A 379 10.83 3.31 -0.02
N PHE A 380 11.89 2.77 -0.61
CA PHE A 380 13.04 2.25 0.12
C PHE A 380 13.85 3.33 0.83
N ASP A 381 14.02 4.51 0.22
CA ASP A 381 14.78 5.61 0.78
C ASP A 381 14.09 6.23 2.00
N LYS A 382 12.74 6.25 2.04
CA LYS A 382 11.98 6.63 3.24
C LYS A 382 12.34 5.78 4.46
N LEU A 383 12.75 4.53 4.25
CA LEU A 383 13.17 3.62 5.31
C LEU A 383 14.62 3.82 5.76
N LYS A 384 15.48 4.51 4.98
CA LYS A 384 16.92 4.67 5.30
C LYS A 384 17.18 5.74 6.33
N THR A 385 16.41 6.83 6.29
CA THR A 385 16.41 7.85 7.33
C THR A 385 16.09 7.19 8.66
N GLU A 386 16.92 7.43 9.69
CA GLU A 386 16.62 7.04 11.08
C GLU A 386 15.43 7.89 11.54
N VAL A 387 14.24 7.56 11.04
CA VAL A 387 13.02 7.97 11.69
C VAL A 387 12.92 7.06 12.91
N PRO A 388 12.75 7.59 14.13
CA PRO A 388 12.49 6.77 15.31
C PRO A 388 11.13 6.07 15.15
N TRP A 389 11.11 4.97 14.41
CA TRP A 389 9.95 4.10 14.29
C TRP A 389 10.16 2.89 15.20
N ARG A 390 9.30 2.86 16.23
CA ARG A 390 9.21 1.90 17.33
C ARG A 390 10.32 1.95 18.39
N ASP A 391 10.22 2.97 19.25
CA ASP A 391 10.49 2.79 20.67
C ASP A 391 9.20 2.93 21.49
N ALA A 392 8.86 1.84 22.18
CA ALA A 392 8.00 1.72 23.37
C ALA A 392 6.45 1.78 23.25
N PRO A 393 5.73 0.92 24.03
CA PRO A 393 4.26 0.92 24.18
C PRO A 393 3.64 2.17 24.82
N ASN A 394 4.37 3.28 24.97
CA ASN A 394 3.96 4.45 25.75
C ASN A 394 4.51 5.78 25.16
N ALA A 395 4.87 5.83 23.88
CA ALA A 395 5.17 7.12 23.25
C ALA A 395 3.87 7.93 23.12
N ASN A 396 3.81 9.11 23.74
CA ASN A 396 2.69 10.04 23.59
C ASN A 396 2.28 10.14 22.12
N SER A 397 1.02 9.84 21.87
CA SER A 397 0.33 9.79 20.57
C SER A 397 0.28 11.13 19.83
N GLU A 398 1.09 12.12 20.18
CA GLU A 398 1.08 13.45 19.58
C GLU A 398 2.16 13.63 18.50
N ASN A 399 3.21 12.79 18.46
CA ASN A 399 4.28 12.90 17.45
C ASN A 399 4.22 11.84 16.33
N LEU A 400 3.35 10.83 16.45
CA LEU A 400 3.08 9.83 15.40
C LEU A 400 2.09 10.32 14.33
N PHE A 401 1.39 11.42 14.60
CA PHE A 401 0.29 11.95 13.82
C PHE A 401 0.60 13.39 13.48
N ARG A 402 1.47 13.61 12.47
CA ARG A 402 1.57 14.95 11.90
C ARG A 402 0.36 15.12 10.99
N PRO A 403 -0.61 15.99 11.33
CA PRO A 403 -1.74 16.22 10.45
C PRO A 403 -1.19 16.65 9.08
N ARG A 404 -1.82 16.24 7.99
CA ARG A 404 -1.36 16.61 6.65
C ARG A 404 -2.22 17.74 6.14
N LEU A 405 -1.61 18.72 5.51
CA LEU A 405 -2.35 19.90 5.07
C LEU A 405 -3.20 19.49 3.88
N ARG A 406 -4.54 19.47 4.07
CA ARG A 406 -5.48 19.11 3.01
C ARG A 406 -5.40 20.14 1.89
N LEU A 407 -5.24 19.66 0.66
CA LEU A 407 -5.32 20.49 -0.54
C LEU A 407 -6.55 20.10 -1.36
N ALA A 408 -7.05 21.05 -2.13
CA ALA A 408 -8.15 20.86 -3.06
C ALA A 408 -7.82 21.54 -4.39
N ASP A 409 -8.60 21.24 -5.43
CA ASP A 409 -8.54 21.98 -6.71
C ASP A 409 -8.95 23.45 -6.52
N GLU A 410 -9.85 23.72 -5.56
CA GLU A 410 -10.17 25.08 -5.14
C GLU A 410 -9.08 25.64 -4.20
N PRO A 411 -8.66 26.91 -4.37
CA PRO A 411 -7.62 27.50 -3.54
C PRO A 411 -8.05 27.68 -2.10
N ILE A 412 -7.27 27.09 -1.20
CA ILE A 412 -7.40 27.23 0.25
C ILE A 412 -6.30 28.17 0.74
N VAL A 413 -6.66 29.17 1.53
CA VAL A 413 -5.71 30.13 2.11
C VAL A 413 -5.46 29.76 3.56
N HIS A 414 -4.21 29.51 3.89
CA HIS A 414 -3.75 29.20 5.24
C HIS A 414 -2.78 30.27 5.72
N ASN A 415 -2.89 30.69 6.99
CA ASN A 415 -1.88 31.54 7.60
C ASN A 415 -0.67 30.66 8.00
N VAL A 416 0.36 30.64 7.17
CA VAL A 416 1.57 29.85 7.39
C VAL A 416 2.52 30.64 8.26
N VAL A 417 2.80 30.11 9.45
CA VAL A 417 3.67 30.72 10.46
C VAL A 417 5.14 30.37 10.24
N LYS A 418 5.40 29.14 9.82
CA LYS A 418 6.76 28.62 9.62
C LYS A 418 6.72 27.49 8.61
N VAL A 419 7.80 27.31 7.86
CA VAL A 419 8.04 26.09 7.07
C VAL A 419 9.33 25.43 7.54
N MET A 420 9.40 24.11 7.43
CA MET A 420 10.56 23.33 7.86
C MET A 420 10.60 21.99 7.15
N PHE A 421 11.77 21.37 7.15
CA PHE A 421 11.85 19.93 6.97
C PHE A 421 11.81 19.27 8.33
N ALA A 422 11.06 18.19 8.44
CA ALA A 422 11.16 17.31 9.58
C ALA A 422 12.45 16.48 9.56
N GLU A 423 12.72 15.78 10.66
CA GLU A 423 13.88 14.89 10.80
C GLU A 423 13.92 13.78 9.73
N ASP A 424 12.77 13.38 9.21
CA ASP A 424 12.60 12.41 8.11
C ASP A 424 12.69 13.04 6.72
N GLY A 425 12.98 14.34 6.62
CA GLY A 425 13.06 15.08 5.38
C GLY A 425 11.72 15.46 4.76
N ALA A 426 10.59 15.17 5.43
CA ALA A 426 9.27 15.56 4.92
C ALA A 426 9.10 17.09 4.94
N PRO A 427 8.56 17.71 3.87
CA PRO A 427 8.25 19.14 3.87
C PRO A 427 7.08 19.42 4.83
N MET A 428 7.21 20.46 5.65
CA MET A 428 6.20 20.82 6.64
C MET A 428 5.92 22.32 6.68
N ALA A 429 4.69 22.66 7.07
CA ALA A 429 4.27 24.01 7.39
C ALA A 429 3.57 24.04 8.75
N VAL A 430 3.91 25.00 9.60
CA VAL A 430 3.12 25.37 10.77
C VAL A 430 2.06 26.35 10.31
N VAL A 431 0.79 26.00 10.46
CA VAL A 431 -0.35 26.82 10.10
C VAL A 431 -1.05 27.31 11.36
N ARG A 432 -1.43 28.59 11.40
CA ARG A 432 -2.21 29.16 12.49
C ARG A 432 -3.69 29.06 12.19
N GLU A 433 -4.39 28.28 12.99
CA GLU A 433 -5.83 28.04 12.87
C GLU A 433 -6.52 28.35 14.20
N SER A 434 -7.48 29.28 14.17
CA SER A 434 -8.22 29.70 15.38
C SER A 434 -7.32 30.10 16.57
N GLY A 435 -6.14 30.68 16.29
CA GLY A 435 -5.18 31.12 17.30
C GLY A 435 -4.26 30.02 17.84
N LYS A 436 -4.35 28.79 17.33
CA LYS A 436 -3.44 27.69 17.63
C LYS A 436 -2.51 27.43 16.45
N ASP A 437 -1.23 27.25 16.74
CA ASP A 437 -0.23 26.89 15.74
C ASP A 437 -0.14 25.36 15.66
N THR A 438 -0.50 24.80 14.51
CA THR A 438 -0.49 23.35 14.25
C THR A 438 0.48 23.04 13.12
N ALA A 439 1.34 22.04 13.31
CA ALA A 439 2.33 21.64 12.32
C ALA A 439 1.75 20.58 11.38
N TYR A 440 1.75 20.87 10.07
CA TYR A 440 1.26 19.98 9.04
C TYR A 440 2.37 19.47 8.12
N VAL A 441 2.25 18.23 7.65
CA VAL A 441 3.05 17.73 6.51
C VAL A 441 2.43 18.24 5.22
N LEU A 442 3.29 18.73 4.32
CA LEU A 442 2.92 19.19 2.99
C LEU A 442 3.09 18.06 1.97
N PRO A 443 2.38 18.10 0.82
CA PRO A 443 2.65 17.19 -0.29
C PRO A 443 4.09 17.28 -0.81
N ASP A 444 4.61 16.15 -1.31
CA ASP A 444 5.98 16.04 -1.82
C ASP A 444 6.27 17.02 -2.98
N ASP A 445 5.23 17.38 -3.76
CA ASP A 445 5.30 18.42 -4.80
C ASP A 445 5.79 19.78 -4.28
N LEU A 446 5.56 20.07 -2.99
CA LEU A 446 5.96 21.33 -2.35
C LEU A 446 7.36 21.28 -1.70
N VAL A 447 8.10 20.17 -1.82
CA VAL A 447 9.50 20.09 -1.34
C VAL A 447 10.34 21.23 -1.91
N GLY A 448 10.19 21.55 -3.20
CA GLY A 448 10.93 22.65 -3.82
C GLY A 448 10.62 24.01 -3.21
N TRP A 449 9.35 24.26 -2.89
CA TRP A 449 8.89 25.50 -2.25
C TRP A 449 9.42 25.63 -0.81
N VAL A 450 9.33 24.56 -0.02
CA VAL A 450 9.92 24.52 1.33
C VAL A 450 11.44 24.68 1.27
N SER A 451 12.10 23.98 0.34
CA SER A 451 13.56 24.07 0.16
C SER A 451 14.01 25.50 -0.16
N MET A 452 13.28 26.22 -1.00
CA MET A 452 13.57 27.62 -1.31
C MET A 452 13.52 28.53 -0.08
N LEU A 453 12.51 28.34 0.78
CA LEU A 453 12.31 29.16 1.98
C LEU A 453 13.29 28.78 3.11
N VAL A 454 13.60 27.49 3.27
CA VAL A 454 14.48 27.00 4.34
C VAL A 454 15.97 27.16 4.00
N SER A 455 16.35 27.01 2.73
CA SER A 455 17.77 27.02 2.32
C SER A 455 18.38 28.43 2.25
N ASN A 456 17.57 29.48 2.26
CA ASN A 456 18.02 30.86 2.27
C ASN A 456 17.95 31.42 3.70
N GLU A 457 19.10 31.53 4.36
CA GLU A 457 19.18 32.10 5.72
C GLU A 457 18.46 33.45 5.80
N GLY A 458 17.43 33.53 6.65
CA GLY A 458 16.63 34.73 6.91
C GLY A 458 15.49 35.01 5.92
N LEU A 459 15.37 34.29 4.80
CA LEU A 459 14.24 34.49 3.87
C LEU A 459 12.91 34.06 4.49
N ALA A 460 12.88 32.90 5.16
CA ALA A 460 11.68 32.42 5.84
C ALA A 460 11.19 33.43 6.91
N ASP A 461 12.10 34.03 7.68
CA ASP A 461 11.76 34.99 8.74
C ASP A 461 11.30 36.36 8.20
N LEU A 462 11.67 36.70 6.95
CA LEU A 462 11.21 37.92 6.26
C LEU A 462 9.81 37.77 5.67
N VAL A 463 9.43 36.54 5.32
CA VAL A 463 8.20 36.26 4.57
C VAL A 463 7.11 35.67 5.47
N LEU A 464 7.47 34.86 6.47
CA LEU A 464 6.53 34.23 7.39
C LEU A 464 6.52 34.96 8.75
N PRO A 465 5.36 35.05 9.45
CA PRO A 465 4.06 34.48 9.09
C PRO A 465 3.36 35.25 7.96
N CYS A 466 2.76 34.55 6.99
CA CYS A 466 1.94 35.15 5.93
C CYS A 466 0.79 34.24 5.50
N ASP A 467 -0.16 34.81 4.77
CA ASP A 467 -1.20 34.02 4.12
C ASP A 467 -0.63 33.38 2.85
N VAL A 468 -0.75 32.06 2.76
CA VAL A 468 -0.31 31.26 1.62
C VAL A 468 -1.53 30.61 1.02
N ARG A 469 -1.73 30.81 -0.28
CA ARG A 469 -2.73 30.13 -1.08
C ARG A 469 -2.16 28.80 -1.56
N LEU A 470 -2.85 27.72 -1.21
CA LEU A 470 -2.49 26.36 -1.60
C LEU A 470 -3.62 25.75 -2.44
N GLN A 471 -3.26 25.08 -3.53
CA GLN A 471 -4.22 24.48 -4.46
C GLN A 471 -3.57 23.36 -5.28
N ILE A 472 -4.41 22.47 -5.81
CA ILE A 472 -4.03 21.48 -6.81
C ILE A 472 -4.36 22.06 -8.20
N VAL A 473 -3.37 22.17 -9.07
CA VAL A 473 -3.55 22.63 -10.45
C VAL A 473 -3.03 21.56 -11.39
N ASN A 474 -3.92 20.96 -12.18
CA ASN A 474 -3.61 19.85 -13.09
C ASN A 474 -2.90 18.67 -12.38
N GLY A 475 -3.35 18.34 -11.17
CA GLY A 475 -2.78 17.25 -10.37
C GLY A 475 -1.42 17.54 -9.75
N ARG A 476 -0.97 18.80 -9.71
CA ARG A 476 0.23 19.23 -8.98
C ARG A 476 -0.10 20.23 -7.89
N CYS A 477 0.53 20.06 -6.73
CA CYS A 477 0.33 20.96 -5.61
C CYS A 477 1.11 22.26 -5.83
N CYS A 478 0.46 23.40 -5.64
CA CYS A 478 1.03 24.74 -5.79
C CYS A 478 0.87 25.52 -4.48
N ALA A 479 1.84 26.38 -4.18
CA ALA A 479 1.84 27.27 -3.01
C ALA A 479 2.26 28.68 -3.41
N ASP A 480 1.35 29.65 -3.27
CA ASP A 480 1.54 31.06 -3.62
C ASP A 480 1.46 31.93 -2.37
N ILE A 481 2.50 32.73 -2.12
CA ILE A 481 2.55 33.68 -1.00
C ILE A 481 1.76 34.94 -1.39
N LEU A 482 0.85 35.40 -0.51
CA LEU A 482 -0.08 36.51 -0.78
C LEU A 482 0.41 37.87 -0.29
#